data_AF-A0A0F9HHP8-F1
#
_entry.id   AF-A0A0F9HHP8-F1
#
_cell.length_a   1.000
_cell.length_b   1.000
_cell.length_c   1.000
_cell.angle_alpha   90.00
_cell.angle_beta   90.00
_cell.angle_gamma   90.00
#
_symmetry.space_group_name_H-M   'P 1'
#
loop_
_entity.id
_entity.type
_entity.pdbx_description
1 polymer ?
#
loop_
_entity_poly.entity_id
_entity_poly.type
_entity_poly.pdbx_seq_one_letter_code
_entity_poly.pdbx_strand_id
1 'polypeptide(L)'
;MVKIDTPASLESFRRFTIASTCSSFAPKSYIEDFEVFPEREEDLGSIYVEAADKVTLKKIREITFVNARDVLGIIYNSKSGNTSLKWRQIRRNNGKVTGEASSNSLVNLAEARVITLDWVENYVRKKTKDDDTKVNELTN
;
A
#
# COMPACT_ATOMS: atom_id res chain seq x y z
N MET A 1 0.44 -12.81 -8.02
CA MET A 1 0.30 -11.78 -6.96
C MET A 1 0.53 -12.44 -5.61
N VAL A 2 0.79 -11.67 -4.56
CA VAL A 2 1.10 -12.18 -3.20
C VAL A 2 0.01 -11.76 -2.24
N LYS A 3 -0.54 -12.72 -1.49
CA LYS A 3 -1.52 -12.42 -0.45
C LYS A 3 -0.85 -11.73 0.73
N ILE A 4 -1.37 -10.56 1.08
CA ILE A 4 -0.98 -9.79 2.26
C ILE A 4 -2.06 -9.96 3.31
N ASP A 5 -1.65 -10.31 4.52
CA ASP A 5 -2.48 -10.37 5.72
C ASP A 5 -1.53 -10.12 6.90
N THR A 6 -1.45 -8.85 7.34
CA THR A 6 -0.50 -8.45 8.38
C THR A 6 -1.03 -7.28 9.21
N PRO A 7 -0.79 -7.23 10.53
CA PRO A 7 -0.98 -6.02 11.30
C PRO A 7 -0.03 -4.92 10.81
N ALA A 8 -0.52 -3.69 10.71
CA ALA A 8 0.32 -2.52 10.38
C ALA A 8 -0.28 -1.24 10.96
N SER A 9 0.58 -0.27 11.24
CA SER A 9 0.14 1.05 11.66
C SER A 9 -0.48 1.84 10.49
N LEU A 10 -1.33 2.81 10.81
CA LEU A 10 -1.87 3.77 9.85
C LEU A 10 -0.74 4.50 9.12
N GLU A 11 0.29 4.92 9.85
CA GLU A 11 1.45 5.63 9.28
C GLU A 11 2.24 4.76 8.31
N SER A 12 2.45 3.48 8.63
CA SER A 12 3.09 2.53 7.72
C SER A 12 2.31 2.44 6.41
N PHE A 13 0.98 2.33 6.48
CA PHE A 13 0.18 2.25 5.27
C PHE A 13 0.11 3.58 4.50
N ARG A 14 0.08 4.73 5.21
CA ARG A 14 0.18 6.07 4.61
C ARG A 14 1.48 6.21 3.81
N ARG A 15 2.62 5.87 4.40
CA ARG A 15 3.92 5.88 3.71
C ARG A 15 3.94 4.99 2.49
N PHE A 16 3.34 3.80 2.58
CA PHE A 16 3.20 2.90 1.43
C PHE A 16 2.41 3.55 0.28
N THR A 17 1.28 4.21 0.59
CA THR A 17 0.49 4.89 -0.45
C THR A 17 1.30 6.00 -1.12
N ILE A 18 1.99 6.84 -0.34
CA ILE A 18 2.85 7.92 -0.86
C ILE A 18 3.97 7.37 -1.74
N ALA A 19 4.72 6.39 -1.24
CA ALA A 19 5.82 5.75 -1.96
C ALA A 19 5.37 5.15 -3.29
N SER A 20 4.17 4.57 -3.32
CA SER A 20 3.62 3.90 -4.49
C SER A 20 2.98 4.84 -5.52
N THR A 21 2.76 6.12 -5.19
CA THR A 21 1.97 7.00 -6.09
C THR A 21 2.53 8.39 -6.32
N CYS A 22 3.02 9.09 -5.29
CA CYS A 22 3.29 10.53 -5.39
C CYS A 22 4.60 10.98 -4.76
N SER A 23 5.46 10.07 -4.30
CA SER A 23 6.76 10.38 -3.70
C SER A 23 7.64 11.34 -4.53
N SER A 24 7.54 11.29 -5.86
CA SER A 24 8.34 12.11 -6.77
C SER A 24 7.88 13.57 -6.92
N PHE A 25 6.65 13.90 -6.50
CA PHE A 25 6.10 15.25 -6.68
C PHE A 25 5.29 15.78 -5.48
N ALA A 26 5.06 14.96 -4.45
CA ALA A 26 4.37 15.39 -3.25
C ALA A 26 5.21 16.46 -2.51
N PRO A 27 4.61 17.58 -2.06
CA PRO A 27 5.31 18.57 -1.24
C PRO A 27 5.88 17.93 0.02
N LYS A 28 7.11 18.31 0.39
CA LYS A 28 7.77 17.78 1.59
C LYS A 28 6.93 17.96 2.86
N SER A 29 6.26 19.10 3.01
CA SER A 29 5.35 19.37 4.11
C SER A 29 4.17 18.39 4.21
N TYR A 30 3.70 17.85 3.08
CA TYR A 30 2.61 16.85 3.06
C TYR A 30 3.13 15.44 3.36
N ILE A 31 4.37 15.14 2.99
CA ILE A 31 5.02 13.87 3.30
C ILE A 31 5.27 13.76 4.82
N GLU A 32 5.71 14.86 5.44
CA GLU A 32 6.05 14.93 6.86
C GLU A 32 4.82 15.04 7.78
N ASP A 33 3.68 15.48 7.26
CA ASP A 33 2.43 15.58 8.01
C ASP A 33 1.70 14.23 8.08
N PHE A 34 1.50 13.72 9.30
CA PHE A 34 0.85 12.45 9.59
C PHE A 34 -0.66 12.44 9.31
N GLU A 35 -1.28 13.62 9.22
CA GLU A 35 -2.70 13.77 8.91
C GLU A 35 -2.95 13.94 7.40
N VAL A 36 -1.90 14.00 6.57
CA VAL A 36 -2.06 14.21 5.12
C VAL A 36 -1.95 12.91 4.35
N PHE A 37 -2.99 12.61 3.57
CA PHE A 37 -3.12 11.39 2.78
C PHE A 37 -3.34 11.71 1.29
N PRO A 38 -2.82 10.87 0.39
CA PRO A 38 -3.17 10.94 -1.03
C PRO A 38 -4.48 10.18 -1.31
N GLU A 39 -5.36 10.78 -2.11
CA GLU A 39 -6.52 10.13 -2.72
C GLU A 39 -6.41 10.17 -4.26
N ARG A 40 -7.01 9.17 -4.92
CA ARG A 40 -7.10 9.08 -6.38
C ARG A 40 -8.42 8.45 -6.79
N GLU A 41 -9.01 9.00 -7.84
CA GLU A 41 -10.27 8.55 -8.43
C GLU A 41 -10.16 7.11 -8.99
N GLU A 42 -11.30 6.41 -9.10
CA GLU A 42 -11.37 4.98 -9.40
C GLU A 42 -10.94 4.59 -10.82
N ASP A 43 -11.13 5.47 -11.79
CA ASP A 43 -10.84 5.25 -13.21
C ASP A 43 -9.35 4.99 -13.51
N LEU A 44 -8.46 5.52 -12.67
CA LEU A 44 -7.01 5.37 -12.76
C LEU A 44 -6.43 4.48 -11.64
N GLY A 45 -7.26 3.62 -11.03
CA GLY A 45 -6.94 2.83 -9.84
C GLY A 45 -7.08 3.67 -8.58
N SER A 46 -8.01 3.30 -7.70
CA SER A 46 -8.40 4.16 -6.58
C SER A 46 -7.42 4.21 -5.41
N ILE A 47 -7.37 5.37 -4.77
CA ILE A 47 -6.93 5.50 -3.38
C ILE A 47 -8.03 6.25 -2.64
N TYR A 48 -8.62 5.61 -1.64
CA TYR A 48 -9.74 6.17 -0.88
C TYR A 48 -9.44 6.11 0.61
N VAL A 49 -9.62 7.24 1.29
CA VAL A 49 -9.42 7.38 2.73
C VAL A 49 -10.78 7.60 3.40
N GLU A 50 -11.15 6.64 4.25
CA GLU A 50 -12.34 6.68 5.09
C GLU A 50 -11.97 7.24 6.46
N ALA A 51 -12.52 8.39 6.82
CA ALA A 51 -12.18 9.14 8.03
C ALA A 51 -13.41 9.87 8.57
N ALA A 52 -13.43 10.17 9.87
CA ALA A 52 -14.54 10.90 10.49
C ALA A 52 -14.55 12.39 10.09
N ASP A 53 -13.36 12.99 9.97
CA ASP A 53 -13.17 14.35 9.48
C ASP A 53 -12.14 14.35 8.36
N LYS A 54 -12.47 15.02 7.25
CA LYS A 54 -11.64 15.06 6.05
C LYS A 54 -11.83 16.37 5.30
N VAL A 55 -10.72 17.07 5.07
CA VAL A 55 -10.69 18.33 4.32
C VAL A 55 -9.73 18.22 3.15
N THR A 56 -10.20 18.58 1.96
CA THR A 56 -9.35 18.65 0.76
C THR A 56 -8.37 19.80 0.88
N LEU A 57 -7.08 19.52 0.71
CA LEU A 57 -6.02 20.52 0.70
C LEU A 57 -5.79 21.04 -0.72
N LYS A 58 -5.34 20.15 -1.62
CA LYS A 58 -4.96 20.51 -2.99
C LYS A 58 -4.91 19.28 -3.89
N LYS A 59 -5.33 19.44 -5.15
CA LYS A 59 -5.07 18.46 -6.23
C LYS A 59 -3.77 18.82 -6.95
N ILE A 60 -2.87 17.85 -7.06
CA ILE A 60 -1.62 17.96 -7.82
C ILE A 60 -1.56 16.74 -8.75
N ARG A 61 -1.64 17.00 -10.05
CA ARG A 61 -1.83 15.96 -11.08
C ARG A 61 -3.11 15.15 -10.79
N GLU A 62 -3.03 13.83 -10.85
CA GLU A 62 -4.14 12.92 -10.56
C GLU A 62 -4.37 12.65 -9.06
N ILE A 63 -3.55 13.22 -8.17
CA ILE A 63 -3.63 12.98 -6.72
C ILE A 63 -4.26 14.16 -6.01
N THR A 64 -5.30 13.89 -5.23
CA THR A 64 -5.92 14.85 -4.31
C THR A 64 -5.34 14.62 -2.92
N PHE A 65 -4.66 15.61 -2.35
CA PHE A 65 -4.20 15.55 -0.98
C PHE A 65 -5.31 16.02 -0.04
N VAL A 66 -5.55 15.23 1.00
CA VAL A 66 -6.56 15.50 2.02
C VAL A 66 -5.89 15.51 3.39
N ASN A 67 -6.31 16.41 4.27
CA ASN A 67 -6.05 16.29 5.70
C ASN A 67 -7.21 15.46 6.29
N ALA A 68 -6.89 14.34 6.94
CA ALA A 68 -7.88 13.41 7.45
C ALA A 68 -7.57 13.03 8.91
N ARG A 69 -8.60 13.07 9.75
CA ARG A 69 -8.56 12.74 11.17
C ARG A 69 -9.51 11.60 11.50
N ASP A 70 -9.13 10.81 12.50
CA ASP A 70 -9.87 9.61 12.90
C ASP A 70 -10.13 8.66 11.71
N VAL A 71 -9.05 8.28 11.03
CA VAL A 71 -9.07 7.38 9.87
C VAL A 71 -9.50 5.97 10.29
N LEU A 72 -10.55 5.45 9.64
CA LEU A 72 -11.13 4.12 9.88
C LEU A 72 -10.67 3.09 8.84
N GLY A 73 -10.33 3.54 7.63
CA GLY A 73 -9.90 2.67 6.56
C GLY A 73 -9.23 3.39 5.41
N ILE A 74 -8.37 2.65 4.69
CA ILE A 74 -7.76 3.12 3.45
C ILE A 74 -7.87 1.99 2.43
N ILE A 75 -8.33 2.29 1.22
CA ILE A 75 -8.34 1.37 0.07
C ILE A 75 -7.32 1.86 -0.93
N TYR A 76 -6.48 0.95 -1.43
CA TYR A 76 -5.46 1.21 -2.42
C TYR A 76 -5.57 0.20 -3.57
N ASN A 77 -5.72 0.71 -4.79
CA ASN A 77 -5.64 -0.04 -6.03
C ASN A 77 -4.61 0.62 -6.95
N SER A 78 -3.63 -0.15 -7.42
CA SER A 78 -2.64 0.34 -8.38
C SER A 78 -3.25 0.57 -9.75
N LYS A 79 -2.72 1.53 -10.52
CA LYS A 79 -3.06 1.77 -11.93
C LYS A 79 -3.06 0.51 -12.80
N SER A 80 -2.13 -0.41 -12.54
CA SER A 80 -2.01 -1.66 -13.29
C SER A 80 -2.99 -2.76 -12.88
N GLY A 81 -3.78 -2.55 -11.82
CA GLY A 81 -4.66 -3.58 -11.25
C GLY A 81 -3.97 -4.72 -10.49
N ASN A 82 -2.62 -4.79 -10.49
CA ASN A 82 -1.88 -5.91 -9.92
C ASN A 82 -1.65 -5.83 -8.40
N THR A 83 -2.08 -4.73 -7.77
CA THR A 83 -2.05 -4.55 -6.31
C THR A 83 -3.39 -3.97 -5.87
N SER A 84 -4.07 -4.67 -4.97
CA SER A 84 -5.30 -4.26 -4.30
C SER A 84 -5.15 -4.52 -2.81
N LEU A 85 -5.08 -3.47 -2.01
CA LEU A 85 -4.83 -3.55 -0.58
C LEU A 85 -5.84 -2.68 0.17
N LYS A 86 -6.27 -3.15 1.33
CA LYS A 86 -7.05 -2.36 2.28
C LYS A 86 -6.36 -2.37 3.63
N TRP A 87 -6.26 -1.20 4.25
CA TRP A 87 -5.98 -1.06 5.67
C TRP A 87 -7.28 -0.78 6.40
N ARG A 88 -7.52 -1.48 7.51
CA ARG A 88 -8.68 -1.25 8.38
C ARG A 88 -8.24 -1.10 9.82
N GLN A 89 -8.82 -0.10 10.49
CA GLN A 89 -8.55 0.16 11.89
C GLN A 89 -8.98 -1.04 12.75
N ILE A 90 -8.13 -1.38 13.71
CA ILE A 90 -8.48 -2.30 14.80
C ILE A 90 -8.59 -1.51 16.11
N ARG A 91 -7.61 -0.63 16.38
CA ARG A 91 -7.60 0.21 17.58
C ARG A 91 -6.67 1.41 17.39
N ARG A 92 -7.18 2.64 17.55
CA ARG A 92 -6.42 3.89 17.38
C ARG A 92 -5.67 3.87 16.04
N ASN A 93 -4.36 4.09 16.02
CA ASN A 93 -3.56 4.12 14.80
C ASN A 93 -3.04 2.73 14.38
N ASN A 94 -3.53 1.66 15.01
CA ASN A 94 -3.18 0.29 14.65
C ASN A 94 -4.33 -0.35 13.89
N GLY A 95 -3.97 -1.04 12.81
CA GLY A 95 -4.91 -1.74 11.96
C GLY A 95 -4.29 -2.95 11.31
N LYS A 96 -4.94 -3.40 10.25
CA LYS A 96 -4.53 -4.59 9.50
C LYS A 96 -4.59 -4.31 8.02
N VAL A 97 -3.52 -4.68 7.32
CA VAL A 97 -3.46 -4.65 5.86
C VAL A 97 -3.84 -6.02 5.34
N THR A 98 -4.78 -6.04 4.39
CA THR A 98 -5.20 -7.26 3.71
C THR A 98 -5.33 -7.01 2.21
N GLY A 99 -5.09 -8.04 1.40
CA GLY A 99 -5.32 -7.99 -0.05
C GLY A 99 -4.23 -8.70 -0.83
N GLU A 100 -3.99 -8.24 -2.05
CA GLU A 100 -3.00 -8.81 -2.96
C GLU A 100 -2.02 -7.73 -3.43
N ALA A 101 -0.73 -8.08 -3.46
CA ALA A 101 0.33 -7.21 -3.90
C ALA A 101 1.13 -7.82 -5.06
N SER A 102 1.49 -6.98 -6.01
CA SER A 102 2.51 -7.30 -7.01
C SER A 102 3.91 -7.31 -6.37
N SER A 103 4.88 -7.95 -7.03
CA SER A 103 6.29 -7.96 -6.57
C SER A 103 6.85 -6.56 -6.36
N ASN A 104 6.51 -5.60 -7.25
CA ASN A 104 6.96 -4.21 -7.13
C ASN A 104 6.40 -3.54 -5.87
N SER A 105 5.15 -3.85 -5.52
CA SER A 105 4.55 -3.31 -4.30
C SER A 105 5.15 -3.91 -3.02
N LEU A 106 5.76 -5.11 -3.07
CA LEU A 106 6.44 -5.68 -1.90
C LEU A 106 7.61 -4.82 -1.43
N VAL A 107 8.37 -4.23 -2.35
CA VAL A 107 9.48 -3.33 -2.02
C VAL A 107 8.95 -2.12 -1.26
N ASN A 108 7.92 -1.45 -1.79
CA ASN A 108 7.30 -0.29 -1.15
C ASN A 108 6.66 -0.66 0.20
N LEU A 109 6.07 -1.85 0.32
CA LEU A 109 5.51 -2.34 1.59
C LEU A 109 6.60 -2.57 2.64
N ALA A 110 7.76 -3.08 2.24
CA ALA A 110 8.90 -3.27 3.14
C ALA A 110 9.53 -1.93 3.57
N GLU A 111 9.75 -1.02 2.62
CA GLU A 111 10.27 0.34 2.90
C GLU A 111 9.36 1.12 3.84
N ALA A 112 8.04 0.98 3.65
CA ALA A 112 7.03 1.60 4.51
C ALA A 112 6.80 0.85 5.83
N ARG A 113 7.53 -0.25 6.08
CA ARG A 113 7.42 -1.10 7.27
C ARG A 113 6.02 -1.68 7.50
N VAL A 114 5.31 -2.00 6.42
CA VAL A 114 4.06 -2.78 6.46
C VAL A 114 4.37 -4.26 6.59
N ILE A 115 5.42 -4.73 5.92
CA ILE A 115 5.99 -6.07 6.02
C ILE A 115 7.47 -6.00 6.36
N THR A 116 8.05 -7.10 6.84
CA THR A 116 9.49 -7.19 7.11
C THR A 116 10.26 -7.65 5.87
N LEU A 117 11.55 -7.32 5.82
CA LEU A 117 12.45 -7.83 4.77
C LEU A 117 12.53 -9.37 4.80
N ASP A 118 12.59 -9.96 5.99
CA ASP A 118 12.57 -11.42 6.17
C ASP A 118 11.34 -12.07 5.52
N TRP A 119 10.18 -11.41 5.59
CA TRP A 119 8.96 -11.91 4.95
C TRP A 119 9.10 -11.89 3.42
N VAL A 120 9.69 -10.82 2.86
CA VAL A 120 9.95 -10.70 1.42
C VAL A 120 10.96 -11.75 0.96
N GLU A 121 12.05 -11.96 1.69
CA GLU A 121 13.05 -12.98 1.36
C GLU A 121 12.46 -14.39 1.37
N ASN A 122 11.65 -14.71 2.39
CA ASN A 122 10.96 -16.00 2.46
C ASN A 122 9.98 -16.20 1.30
N TYR A 123 9.30 -15.14 0.85
CA TYR A 123 8.45 -15.19 -0.33
C TYR A 123 9.26 -15.48 -1.61
N VAL A 124 10.37 -14.76 -1.83
CA VAL A 124 11.24 -14.97 -2.99
C VAL A 124 11.79 -16.38 -3.01
N ARG A 125 12.31 -16.87 -1.88
CA ARG A 125 12.84 -18.25 -1.75
C ARG A 125 11.80 -19.32 -2.07
N LYS A 126 10.54 -19.15 -1.64
CA LYS A 126 9.45 -20.08 -1.97
C LYS A 126 9.16 -20.08 -3.46
N LYS A 127 9.07 -18.90 -4.06
CA LYS A 127 8.77 -18.77 -5.48
C LYS A 127 9.84 -19.43 -6.37
N THR A 128 11.13 -19.25 -6.05
CA THR A 128 12.22 -19.90 -6.81
C THR A 128 12.11 -21.43 -6.76
N LYS A 129 11.78 -21.99 -5.59
CA LYS A 129 11.59 -23.45 -5.43
C LYS A 129 10.38 -23.97 -6.21
N ASP A 130 9.28 -23.21 -6.24
CA ASP A 130 8.09 -23.59 -7.00
C ASP A 130 8.34 -23.54 -8.51
N ASP A 131 9.12 -22.55 -8.99
CA ASP A 131 9.50 -22.45 -10.41
C ASP A 131 10.45 -23.59 -10.82
N ASP A 132 11.44 -23.95 -10.00
CA ASP A 132 12.33 -25.11 -10.23
C ASP A 132 11.55 -26.44 -10.29
N THR A 133 10.53 -26.59 -9.45
CA THR A 133 9.70 -27.82 -9.42
C THR A 133 8.89 -27.97 -10.71
N LYS A 134 8.31 -26.88 -11.21
CA LYS A 134 7.52 -26.89 -12.46
C LYS A 134 8.36 -27.14 -13.70
N VAL A 135 9.60 -26.63 -13.75
CA VAL A 135 10.51 -26.88 -14.87
C VAL A 135 10.84 -28.37 -14.96
N ASN A 136 11.10 -29.02 -13.82
CA ASN A 136 11.41 -30.45 -13.78
C ASN A 136 10.24 -31.37 -14.17
N GLU A 137 8.99 -30.94 -13.93
CA GLU A 137 7.79 -31.68 -14.37
C GLU A 137 7.51 -31.55 -15.87
N LEU A 138 7.97 -30.48 -16.53
CA LEU A 138 7.79 -30.26 -17.97
C LEU A 138 8.86 -30.94 -18.83
N THR A 139 9.97 -31.34 -18.23
CA THR A 139 11.11 -31.98 -18.91
C THR A 139 11.19 -33.50 -18.73
N ASN A 140 10.22 -34.12 -18.04
CA ASN A 140 10.10 -35.56 -17.82
C ASN A 140 8.90 -36.17 -18.54
#